data_AF-A0A950CPV4-F1
#
_entry.id   AF-A0A950CPV4-F1
#
_cell.length_a   1.000
_cell.length_b   1.000
_cell.length_c   1.000
_cell.angle_alpha   90.00
_cell.angle_beta   90.00
_cell.angle_gamma   90.00
#
_symmetry.space_group_name_H-M   'P 1'
#
loop_
_entity.id
_entity.type
_entity.pdbx_description
1 polymer ?
#
loop_
_entity_poly.entity_id
_entity_poly.type
_entity_poly.pdbx_seq_one_letter_code
_entity_poly.pdbx_strand_id
1 'polypeptide(L)'
;MRRPRFVRADEADFKLRRHAAWLQRLGKIGSPSRRARPQLFAPAERIYGRKSMIKASFVRNYRRGQWRTGLMQAHARYLERDGHEKGHKELGFDANSDHVDIGLTARNWALAKDKIHWRLILSPDDHERVNLPEHTRAVIAQMEHDLGTPLQWVAIQHRNTVHQHVHIFLRGVRQEYDRNGKCLPLTIDPEYVSRGIRAISEKLIEQELGPRTEREYLEARGHGIEGTRWTEIDRSIERKLNYGIADYSHAPWITSERTKARINQEMERLAFLDGMGLAQSRGDNCWELRPDWKDCLLEMQRQDDVVKSRARVRAQAREREGMERELS
;
A
#
# COMPACT_ATOMS: atom_id res chain seq x y z
N MET A 1 23.98 -11.07 26.24
CA MET A 1 22.68 -10.57 25.72
C MET A 1 22.92 -9.81 24.42
N ARG A 2 22.44 -10.31 23.27
CA ARG A 2 22.61 -9.65 21.96
C ARG A 2 21.48 -8.63 21.75
N ARG A 3 21.84 -7.36 21.57
CA ARG A 3 20.91 -6.28 21.23
C ARG A 3 20.17 -6.58 19.91
N PRO A 4 18.84 -6.34 19.82
CA PRO A 4 18.12 -6.45 18.56
C PRO A 4 18.60 -5.37 17.57
N ARG A 5 18.97 -5.79 16.36
CA ARG A 5 19.32 -4.87 15.26
C ARG A 5 18.05 -4.28 14.67
N PHE A 6 17.94 -2.95 14.71
CA PHE A 6 16.92 -2.18 14.01
C PHE A 6 17.15 -2.26 12.49
N VAL A 7 16.08 -2.51 11.74
CA VAL A 7 16.08 -2.50 10.28
C VAL A 7 15.64 -1.10 9.83
N ARG A 8 16.56 -0.30 9.27
CA ARG A 8 16.28 1.03 8.70
C ARG A 8 15.57 0.90 7.35
N ALA A 9 14.85 1.93 6.91
CA ALA A 9 14.15 1.98 5.60
C ALA A 9 15.07 1.62 4.41
N ASP A 10 16.35 1.96 4.50
CA ASP A 10 17.38 1.59 3.52
C ASP A 10 17.59 0.07 3.38
N GLU A 11 17.25 -0.72 4.41
CA GLU A 11 17.40 -2.17 4.38
C GLU A 11 16.27 -2.86 3.58
N ALA A 12 15.12 -2.19 3.42
CA ALA A 12 14.04 -2.66 2.54
C ALA A 12 14.41 -2.43 1.07
N ASP A 13 14.95 -1.25 0.74
CA ASP A 13 15.48 -0.92 -0.59
C ASP A 13 16.71 -1.79 -0.93
N PHE A 14 17.60 -2.03 0.05
CA PHE A 14 18.73 -2.95 -0.09
C PHE A 14 18.31 -4.41 -0.34
N LYS A 15 17.27 -4.89 0.35
CA LYS A 15 16.69 -6.22 0.10
C LYS A 15 16.09 -6.30 -1.31
N LEU A 16 15.36 -5.27 -1.75
CA LEU A 16 14.81 -5.17 -3.11
C LEU A 16 15.90 -5.15 -4.19
N ARG A 17 16.99 -4.40 -4.00
CA ARG A 17 18.14 -4.35 -4.94
C ARG A 17 18.92 -5.67 -5.02
N ARG A 18 19.20 -6.33 -3.88
CA ARG A 18 19.77 -7.70 -3.87
C ARG A 18 18.82 -8.71 -4.50
N HIS A 19 17.51 -8.50 -4.42
CA HIS A 19 16.50 -9.34 -5.06
C HIS A 19 16.47 -9.18 -6.58
N ALA A 20 16.55 -7.94 -7.11
CA ALA A 20 16.67 -7.68 -8.54
C ALA A 20 17.93 -8.34 -9.15
N ALA A 21 19.07 -8.27 -8.45
CA ALA A 21 20.31 -8.92 -8.88
C ALA A 21 20.23 -10.47 -8.93
N TRP A 22 19.37 -11.09 -8.10
CA TRP A 22 19.13 -12.54 -8.16
C TRP A 22 18.14 -12.94 -9.24
N LEU A 23 17.11 -12.13 -9.51
CA LEU A 23 16.21 -12.33 -10.64
C LEU A 23 16.97 -12.29 -11.98
N GLN A 24 17.93 -11.37 -12.10
CA GLN A 24 18.87 -11.34 -13.24
C GLN A 24 19.75 -12.61 -13.34
N ARG A 25 20.06 -13.27 -12.21
CA ARG A 25 20.82 -14.54 -12.19
C ARG A 25 19.96 -15.78 -12.55
N LEU A 26 18.64 -15.72 -12.38
CA LEU A 26 17.73 -16.76 -12.87
C LEU A 26 17.54 -16.71 -14.39
N GLY A 27 17.76 -15.54 -15.01
CA GLY A 27 17.62 -15.29 -16.45
C GLY A 27 18.88 -15.55 -17.28
N LYS A 28 19.62 -16.64 -17.05
CA LYS A 28 20.64 -17.11 -18.02
C LYS A 28 20.04 -17.96 -19.15
N ILE A 29 18.81 -17.66 -19.56
CA ILE A 29 18.21 -17.98 -20.86
C ILE A 29 17.20 -16.85 -21.11
N GLY A 30 17.47 -15.99 -22.10
CA GLY A 30 16.63 -14.84 -22.44
C GLY A 30 17.25 -13.51 -22.03
N SER A 31 17.82 -12.80 -23.00
CA SER A 31 18.24 -11.40 -22.84
C SER A 31 17.10 -10.57 -22.24
N PRO A 32 17.37 -9.61 -21.34
CA PRO A 32 16.35 -8.66 -20.93
C PRO A 32 15.86 -7.94 -22.18
N SER A 33 14.56 -8.02 -22.44
CA SER A 33 13.90 -7.20 -23.46
C SER A 33 14.35 -5.74 -23.28
N ARG A 34 15.11 -5.23 -24.26
CA ARG A 34 15.55 -3.82 -24.30
C ARG A 34 14.37 -2.84 -24.49
N ARG A 35 13.13 -3.32 -24.57
CA ARG A 35 11.91 -2.49 -24.75
C ARG A 35 11.26 -2.02 -23.44
N ALA A 36 11.65 -2.55 -22.29
CA ALA A 36 11.05 -2.15 -21.01
C ALA A 36 12.04 -1.32 -20.18
N ARG A 37 12.41 -0.13 -20.64
CA ARG A 37 12.56 0.97 -19.68
C ARG A 37 11.15 1.53 -19.52
N PRO A 38 10.45 1.28 -18.41
CA PRO A 38 9.24 2.05 -18.13
C PRO A 38 9.64 3.52 -18.24
N GLN A 39 8.87 4.31 -19.00
CA GLN A 39 9.01 5.76 -18.95
C GLN A 39 9.06 6.13 -17.47
N LEU A 40 10.09 6.87 -17.06
CA LEU A 40 10.29 7.29 -15.68
C LEU A 40 8.96 7.83 -15.16
N PHE A 41 8.29 7.04 -14.31
CA PHE A 41 7.03 7.39 -13.69
C PHE A 41 7.34 8.48 -12.66
N ALA A 42 7.44 9.71 -13.14
CA ALA A 42 7.49 10.91 -12.32
C ALA A 42 6.20 11.69 -12.57
N PRO A 43 5.05 11.26 -12.00
CA PRO A 43 3.96 12.21 -11.85
C PRO A 43 4.52 13.35 -10.98
N ALA A 44 4.42 14.59 -11.47
CA ALA A 44 4.69 15.76 -10.64
C ALA A 44 3.84 15.65 -9.36
N GLU A 45 4.42 15.98 -8.21
CA GLU A 45 3.73 15.90 -6.92
C GLU A 45 2.57 16.92 -6.92
N ARG A 46 1.39 16.47 -7.36
CA ARG A 46 0.19 17.31 -7.41
C ARG A 46 -0.43 17.29 -6.02
N ILE A 47 -0.42 18.44 -5.36
CA ILE A 47 -1.10 18.66 -4.07
C ILE A 47 -2.58 18.22 -4.15
N TYR A 48 -3.20 18.33 -5.34
CA TYR A 48 -4.57 17.92 -5.63
C TYR A 48 -4.68 16.65 -6.48
N GLY A 49 -3.68 15.76 -6.44
CA GLY A 49 -3.80 14.45 -7.09
C GLY A 49 -4.82 13.56 -6.36
N ARG A 50 -5.55 12.75 -7.13
CA ARG A 50 -6.19 11.54 -6.59
C ARG A 50 -5.07 10.61 -6.08
N LYS A 51 -5.26 9.97 -4.93
CA LYS A 51 -4.22 9.17 -4.27
C LYS A 51 -4.61 7.71 -4.19
N SER A 52 -3.61 6.83 -4.26
CA SER A 52 -3.80 5.40 -4.08
C SER A 52 -2.66 4.78 -3.28
N MET A 53 -2.99 3.83 -2.42
CA MET A 53 -2.03 3.04 -1.67
C MET A 53 -1.84 1.68 -2.34
N ILE A 54 -0.58 1.35 -2.63
CA ILE A 54 -0.15 0.02 -3.06
C ILE A 54 0.80 -0.55 -2.03
N LYS A 55 0.49 -1.76 -1.55
CA LYS A 55 1.47 -2.63 -0.88
C LYS A 55 1.74 -3.82 -1.77
N ALA A 56 3.00 -4.13 -1.99
CA ALA A 56 3.39 -5.26 -2.81
C ALA A 56 4.49 -6.07 -2.12
N SER A 57 4.39 -7.38 -2.26
CA SER A 57 5.41 -8.30 -1.80
C SER A 57 5.47 -9.49 -2.75
N PHE A 58 6.62 -10.15 -2.81
CA PHE A 58 6.76 -11.42 -3.50
C PHE A 58 7.22 -12.49 -2.51
N VAL A 59 6.81 -13.73 -2.76
CA VAL A 59 7.14 -14.88 -1.95
C VAL A 59 7.78 -15.94 -2.83
N ARG A 60 8.84 -16.56 -2.30
CA ARG A 60 9.49 -17.71 -2.93
C ARG A 60 8.86 -19.00 -2.41
N ASN A 61 8.29 -19.77 -3.33
CA ASN A 61 7.74 -21.10 -3.05
C ASN A 61 8.81 -22.20 -3.12
N TYR A 62 10.06 -21.83 -3.38
CA TYR A 62 11.18 -22.75 -3.43
C TYR A 62 12.35 -22.19 -2.62
N ARG A 63 12.88 -22.99 -1.68
CA ARG A 63 14.03 -22.61 -0.86
C ARG A 63 14.85 -23.85 -0.51
N ARG A 64 16.18 -23.76 -0.67
CA ARG A 64 17.14 -24.82 -0.29
C ARG A 64 16.77 -26.20 -0.84
N GLY A 65 16.48 -26.32 -2.13
CA GLY A 65 16.18 -27.61 -2.73
C GLY A 65 14.71 -28.05 -2.63
N GLN A 66 13.91 -27.42 -1.76
CA GLN A 66 12.58 -27.90 -1.40
C GLN A 66 11.46 -26.93 -1.82
N TRP A 67 10.36 -27.51 -2.29
CA TRP A 67 9.11 -26.81 -2.58
C TRP A 67 8.32 -26.58 -1.29
N ARG A 68 7.84 -25.35 -1.13
CA ARG A 68 7.00 -24.92 -0.01
C ARG A 68 5.57 -24.78 -0.51
N THR A 69 4.99 -25.92 -0.86
CA THR A 69 3.70 -26.00 -1.56
C THR A 69 2.61 -25.27 -0.80
N GLY A 70 2.54 -25.42 0.54
CA GLY A 70 1.50 -24.83 1.40
C GLY A 70 1.44 -23.30 1.51
N LEU A 71 2.41 -22.54 0.96
CA LEU A 71 2.41 -21.07 1.10
C LEU A 71 1.31 -20.37 0.33
N MET A 72 0.93 -20.93 -0.83
CA MET A 72 -0.10 -20.35 -1.68
C MET A 72 -1.49 -20.61 -1.07
N GLN A 73 -1.73 -21.83 -0.59
CA GLN A 73 -2.98 -22.22 0.06
C GLN A 73 -3.16 -21.49 1.40
N ALA A 74 -2.10 -21.37 2.21
CA ALA A 74 -2.18 -20.61 3.47
C ALA A 74 -2.55 -19.14 3.22
N HIS A 75 -2.03 -18.54 2.15
CA HIS A 75 -2.40 -17.18 1.78
C HIS A 75 -3.84 -17.09 1.27
N ALA A 76 -4.27 -18.01 0.40
CA ALA A 76 -5.65 -18.07 -0.09
C ALA A 76 -6.67 -18.13 1.07
N ARG A 77 -6.43 -18.99 2.06
CA ARG A 77 -7.29 -19.06 3.26
C ARG A 77 -7.28 -17.80 4.09
N TYR A 78 -6.14 -17.11 4.16
CA TYR A 78 -6.06 -15.81 4.83
C TYR A 78 -6.93 -14.77 4.11
N LEU A 79 -6.86 -14.72 2.78
CA LEU A 79 -7.65 -13.81 1.95
C LEU A 79 -9.15 -14.05 2.13
N GLU A 80 -9.57 -15.31 2.11
CA GLU A 80 -10.95 -15.73 2.36
C GLU A 80 -11.38 -15.28 3.77
N ARG A 81 -10.63 -15.66 4.81
CA ARG A 81 -10.99 -15.40 6.22
C ARG A 81 -11.21 -13.91 6.55
N ASP A 82 -10.33 -13.02 6.10
CA ASP A 82 -10.41 -11.59 6.42
C ASP A 82 -11.50 -10.85 5.60
N GLY A 83 -11.95 -11.43 4.48
CA GLY A 83 -12.97 -10.85 3.62
C GLY A 83 -14.41 -11.06 4.09
N HIS A 84 -14.66 -12.00 5.01
CA HIS A 84 -16.02 -12.41 5.35
C HIS A 84 -16.69 -11.50 6.41
N GLU A 85 -17.85 -10.94 6.07
CA GLU A 85 -18.92 -10.83 7.07
C GLU A 85 -19.35 -12.27 7.44
N LYS A 86 -19.48 -12.58 8.73
CA LYS A 86 -19.72 -13.95 9.21
C LYS A 86 -20.94 -14.59 8.51
N GLY A 87 -20.72 -15.55 7.60
CA GLY A 87 -21.79 -16.43 7.09
C GLY A 87 -21.75 -16.78 5.60
N HIS A 88 -21.02 -16.05 4.75
CA HIS A 88 -21.00 -16.29 3.30
C HIS A 88 -19.59 -16.48 2.76
N LYS A 89 -19.37 -17.56 1.98
CA LYS A 89 -18.16 -17.71 1.16
C LYS A 89 -18.28 -16.74 -0.02
N GLU A 90 -17.79 -15.52 0.12
CA GLU A 90 -17.58 -14.66 -1.05
C GLU A 90 -16.52 -15.32 -1.94
N LEU A 91 -16.87 -15.54 -3.20
CA LEU A 91 -15.93 -15.97 -4.22
C LEU A 91 -15.07 -14.76 -4.62
N GLY A 92 -13.80 -15.01 -4.91
CA GLY A 92 -12.92 -13.98 -5.45
C GLY A 92 -13.30 -13.62 -6.88
N PHE A 93 -12.56 -12.68 -7.45
CA PHE A 93 -12.70 -12.30 -8.86
C PHE A 93 -11.34 -12.34 -9.58
N ASP A 94 -11.39 -12.46 -10.90
CA ASP A 94 -10.25 -12.32 -11.79
C ASP A 94 -10.59 -11.39 -12.97
N ALA A 95 -9.77 -11.44 -14.03
CA ALA A 95 -9.96 -10.63 -15.22
C ALA A 95 -11.32 -10.84 -15.92
N ASN A 96 -11.93 -12.03 -15.80
CA ASN A 96 -13.09 -12.44 -16.60
C ASN A 96 -14.30 -12.89 -15.76
N SER A 97 -14.12 -13.16 -14.46
CA SER A 97 -15.15 -13.71 -13.59
C SER A 97 -15.19 -12.99 -12.24
N ASP A 98 -16.40 -12.77 -11.71
CA ASP A 98 -16.64 -12.34 -10.33
C ASP A 98 -16.77 -13.52 -9.34
N HIS A 99 -16.61 -14.76 -9.84
CA HIS A 99 -16.88 -15.98 -9.08
C HIS A 99 -15.70 -16.95 -9.25
N VAL A 100 -14.65 -16.76 -8.47
CA VAL A 100 -13.41 -17.54 -8.50
C VAL A 100 -13.09 -18.15 -7.13
N ASP A 101 -12.85 -19.46 -7.12
CA ASP A 101 -12.33 -20.15 -5.93
C ASP A 101 -10.82 -19.89 -5.81
N ILE A 102 -10.46 -18.99 -4.89
CA ILE A 102 -9.07 -18.58 -4.64
C ILE A 102 -8.25 -19.75 -4.09
N GLY A 103 -8.83 -20.55 -3.19
CA GLY A 103 -8.21 -21.75 -2.65
C GLY A 103 -7.85 -22.78 -3.71
N LEU A 104 -8.78 -23.09 -4.62
CA LEU A 104 -8.56 -23.99 -5.76
C LEU A 104 -7.50 -23.43 -6.70
N THR A 105 -7.57 -22.14 -7.03
CA THR A 105 -6.59 -21.48 -7.89
C THR A 105 -5.18 -21.56 -7.30
N ALA A 106 -5.04 -21.26 -6.01
CA ALA A 106 -3.78 -21.36 -5.28
C ALA A 106 -3.22 -22.79 -5.25
N ARG A 107 -4.10 -23.79 -5.10
CA ARG A 107 -3.72 -25.21 -5.17
C ARG A 107 -3.19 -25.58 -6.55
N ASN A 108 -3.84 -25.13 -7.62
CA ASN A 108 -3.43 -25.41 -8.99
C ASN A 108 -2.04 -24.80 -9.29
N TRP A 109 -1.79 -23.56 -8.88
CA TRP A 109 -0.49 -22.91 -9.05
C TRP A 109 0.62 -23.59 -8.21
N ALA A 110 0.30 -24.07 -7.01
CA ALA A 110 1.25 -24.83 -6.21
C ALA A 110 1.63 -26.17 -6.87
N LEU A 111 0.67 -26.87 -7.48
CA LEU A 111 0.91 -28.12 -8.22
C LEU A 111 1.75 -27.88 -9.49
N ALA A 112 1.60 -26.72 -10.13
CA ALA A 112 2.43 -26.30 -11.26
C ALA A 112 3.90 -26.02 -10.87
N LYS A 113 4.24 -26.07 -9.58
CA LYS A 113 5.58 -25.81 -9.04
C LYS A 113 6.10 -24.43 -9.46
N ASP A 114 5.25 -23.42 -9.34
CA ASP A 114 5.65 -22.03 -9.58
C ASP A 114 6.64 -21.57 -8.52
N LYS A 115 7.80 -21.04 -8.94
CA LYS A 115 8.89 -20.66 -8.03
C LYS A 115 8.56 -19.47 -7.13
N ILE A 116 7.72 -18.56 -7.63
CA ILE A 116 7.38 -17.31 -6.96
C ILE A 116 5.89 -16.99 -7.14
N HIS A 117 5.37 -16.17 -6.23
CA HIS A 117 4.09 -15.48 -6.39
C HIS A 117 4.19 -14.07 -5.82
N TRP A 118 3.29 -13.20 -6.26
CA TRP A 118 3.16 -11.82 -5.81
C TRP A 118 1.86 -11.66 -5.00
N ARG A 119 1.92 -10.80 -3.99
CA ARG A 119 0.78 -10.41 -3.16
C ARG A 119 0.72 -8.89 -3.19
N LEU A 120 -0.37 -8.35 -3.70
CA LEU A 120 -0.60 -6.91 -3.78
C LEU A 120 -1.81 -6.54 -2.92
N ILE A 121 -1.81 -5.33 -2.41
CA ILE A 121 -2.96 -4.68 -1.80
C ILE A 121 -3.14 -3.34 -2.52
N LEU A 122 -4.31 -3.13 -3.08
CA LEU A 122 -4.72 -1.91 -3.78
C LEU A 122 -5.80 -1.21 -2.96
N SER A 123 -5.56 0.03 -2.56
CA SER A 123 -6.51 0.83 -1.77
C SER A 123 -6.50 2.28 -2.26
N PRO A 124 -7.37 2.63 -3.21
CA PRO A 124 -7.68 4.01 -3.57
C PRO A 124 -8.18 4.83 -2.37
N ASP A 125 -7.82 6.12 -2.28
CA ASP A 125 -8.45 7.03 -1.30
C ASP A 125 -9.96 7.20 -1.59
N ASP A 126 -10.33 7.20 -2.87
CA ASP A 126 -11.72 7.35 -3.34
C ASP A 126 -12.50 6.02 -3.41
N HIS A 127 -12.15 5.04 -2.55
CA HIS A 127 -12.70 3.68 -2.59
C HIS A 127 -14.23 3.59 -2.50
N GLU A 128 -14.90 4.59 -1.94
CA GLU A 128 -16.38 4.63 -1.84
C GLU A 128 -17.06 5.04 -3.14
N ARG A 129 -16.29 5.62 -4.08
CA ARG A 129 -16.80 6.24 -5.31
C ARG A 129 -16.42 5.48 -6.57
N VAL A 130 -15.57 4.46 -6.43
CA VAL A 130 -15.10 3.61 -7.52
C VAL A 130 -15.52 2.17 -7.29
N ASN A 131 -15.87 1.47 -8.36
CA ASN A 131 -16.06 0.03 -8.30
C ASN A 131 -14.69 -0.65 -8.20
N LEU A 132 -14.31 -1.11 -6.99
CA LEU A 132 -12.98 -1.67 -6.72
C LEU A 132 -12.62 -2.90 -7.58
N PRO A 133 -13.52 -3.87 -7.82
CA PRO A 133 -13.28 -4.93 -8.80
C PRO A 133 -12.93 -4.43 -10.21
N GLU A 134 -13.74 -3.54 -10.78
CA GLU A 134 -13.50 -2.99 -12.12
C GLU A 134 -12.21 -2.16 -12.17
N HIS A 135 -11.98 -1.32 -11.16
CA HIS A 135 -10.73 -0.56 -11.03
C HIS A 135 -9.51 -1.48 -10.95
N THR A 136 -9.61 -2.59 -10.22
CA THR A 136 -8.53 -3.59 -10.14
C THR A 136 -8.25 -4.21 -11.50
N ARG A 137 -9.28 -4.58 -12.27
CA ARG A 137 -9.13 -5.12 -13.63
C ARG A 137 -8.41 -4.11 -14.53
N ALA A 138 -8.80 -2.85 -14.50
CA ALA A 138 -8.16 -1.79 -15.27
C ALA A 138 -6.69 -1.58 -14.90
N VAL A 139 -6.36 -1.60 -13.60
CA VAL A 139 -4.97 -1.54 -13.12
C VAL A 139 -4.15 -2.72 -13.64
N ILE A 140 -4.67 -3.94 -13.55
CA ILE A 140 -3.94 -5.13 -14.02
C ILE A 140 -3.81 -5.14 -15.55
N ALA A 141 -4.84 -4.72 -16.29
CA ALA A 141 -4.75 -4.61 -17.75
C ALA A 141 -3.65 -3.63 -18.19
N GLN A 142 -3.51 -2.50 -17.50
CA GLN A 142 -2.39 -1.58 -17.75
C GLN A 142 -1.04 -2.20 -17.37
N MET A 143 -0.99 -3.00 -16.30
CA MET A 143 0.22 -3.76 -15.95
C MET A 143 0.60 -4.79 -17.02
N GLU A 144 -0.36 -5.51 -17.59
CA GLU A 144 -0.13 -6.45 -18.69
C GLU A 144 0.46 -5.74 -19.91
N HIS A 145 -0.11 -4.57 -20.26
CA HIS A 145 0.38 -3.72 -21.33
C HIS A 145 1.84 -3.28 -21.09
N ASP A 146 2.14 -2.75 -19.90
CA ASP A 146 3.47 -2.24 -19.57
C ASP A 146 4.54 -3.34 -19.46
N LEU A 147 4.17 -4.52 -18.94
CA LEU A 147 5.07 -5.66 -18.78
C LEU A 147 5.21 -6.50 -20.06
N GLY A 148 4.33 -6.29 -21.04
CA GLY A 148 4.29 -6.99 -22.32
C GLY A 148 3.98 -8.48 -22.18
N THR A 149 3.25 -8.89 -21.14
CA THR A 149 2.83 -10.27 -20.90
C THR A 149 1.49 -10.29 -20.18
N PRO A 150 0.58 -11.21 -20.52
CA PRO A 150 -0.60 -11.46 -19.71
C PRO A 150 -0.21 -11.90 -18.29
N LEU A 151 -1.06 -11.56 -17.33
CA LEU A 151 -0.89 -11.80 -15.92
C LEU A 151 -2.01 -12.72 -15.43
N GLN A 152 -1.65 -13.77 -14.69
CA GLN A 152 -2.64 -14.65 -14.06
C GLN A 152 -2.81 -14.25 -12.60
N TRP A 153 -4.00 -13.80 -12.22
CA TRP A 153 -4.28 -13.26 -10.91
C TRP A 153 -5.68 -13.61 -10.45
N VAL A 154 -5.88 -13.60 -9.15
CA VAL A 154 -7.18 -13.65 -8.48
C VAL A 154 -7.18 -12.63 -7.35
N ALA A 155 -8.33 -12.08 -7.01
CA ALA A 155 -8.44 -11.03 -6.01
C ALA A 155 -9.69 -11.17 -5.14
N ILE A 156 -9.65 -10.50 -3.99
CA ILE A 156 -10.80 -10.35 -3.09
C ILE A 156 -10.87 -8.91 -2.59
N GLN A 157 -12.08 -8.35 -2.58
CA GLN A 157 -12.34 -7.04 -1.98
C GLN A 157 -12.63 -7.22 -0.48
N HIS A 158 -11.96 -6.47 0.37
CA HIS A 158 -12.25 -6.42 1.80
C HIS A 158 -12.97 -5.12 2.12
N ARG A 159 -14.19 -5.24 2.66
CA ARG A 159 -15.04 -4.12 3.11
C ARG A 159 -15.03 -3.91 4.63
N ASN A 160 -14.46 -4.85 5.38
CA ASN A 160 -14.45 -4.89 6.85
C ASN A 160 -13.53 -3.86 7.52
N THR A 161 -12.95 -2.94 6.76
CA THR A 161 -12.04 -1.90 7.24
C THR A 161 -12.55 -0.53 6.84
N VAL A 162 -12.26 0.50 7.65
CA VAL A 162 -12.60 1.91 7.37
C VAL A 162 -12.21 2.34 5.95
N HIS A 163 -11.12 1.78 5.43
CA HIS A 163 -10.74 1.92 4.03
C HIS A 163 -10.91 0.60 3.28
N GLN A 164 -11.80 0.57 2.29
CA GLN A 164 -11.96 -0.61 1.45
C GLN A 164 -10.72 -0.82 0.59
N HIS A 165 -10.33 -2.06 0.41
CA HIS A 165 -9.14 -2.42 -0.35
C HIS A 165 -9.28 -3.78 -1.01
N VAL A 166 -8.46 -4.03 -2.02
CA VAL A 166 -8.43 -5.28 -2.76
C VAL A 166 -7.10 -5.99 -2.51
N HIS A 167 -7.18 -7.23 -2.05
CA HIS A 167 -6.04 -8.13 -2.04
C HIS A 167 -5.94 -8.86 -3.37
N ILE A 168 -4.78 -8.78 -4.02
CA ILE A 168 -4.53 -9.40 -5.33
C ILE A 168 -3.43 -10.45 -5.15
N PHE A 169 -3.77 -11.68 -5.49
CA PHE A 169 -2.85 -12.81 -5.55
C PHE A 169 -2.45 -13.07 -6.99
N LEU A 170 -1.20 -12.73 -7.33
CA LEU A 170 -0.68 -12.74 -8.68
C LEU A 170 0.34 -13.87 -8.87
N ARG A 171 0.10 -14.74 -9.86
CA ARG A 171 0.98 -15.84 -10.23
C ARG A 171 2.32 -15.29 -10.74
N GLY A 172 3.41 -15.85 -10.26
CA GLY A 172 4.75 -15.33 -10.55
C GLY A 172 5.40 -15.91 -11.81
N VAL A 173 4.65 -16.13 -12.88
CA VAL A 173 5.15 -16.66 -14.16
C VAL A 173 4.69 -15.82 -15.33
N ARG A 174 5.51 -15.75 -16.39
CA ARG A 174 5.16 -15.20 -17.70
C ARG A 174 4.50 -16.28 -18.56
N GLN A 175 3.82 -15.86 -19.62
CA GLN A 175 3.28 -16.80 -20.62
C GLN A 175 4.38 -17.43 -21.48
N GLU A 176 5.54 -16.78 -21.59
CA GLU A 176 6.70 -17.29 -22.32
C GLU A 176 7.30 -18.53 -21.63
N TYR A 177 7.81 -19.47 -22.44
CA TYR A 177 8.40 -20.72 -22.00
C TYR A 177 9.92 -20.75 -22.25
N ASP A 178 10.66 -21.42 -21.37
CA ASP A 178 12.07 -21.74 -21.59
C ASP A 178 12.24 -22.87 -22.62
N ARG A 179 13.50 -23.15 -23.00
CA ARG A 179 13.87 -24.23 -23.92
C ARG A 179 13.43 -25.64 -23.46
N ASN A 180 13.03 -25.80 -22.20
CA ASN A 180 12.55 -27.05 -21.63
C ASN A 180 11.01 -27.06 -21.46
N GLY A 181 10.31 -26.09 -22.04
CA GLY A 181 8.84 -25.97 -21.95
C GLY A 181 8.32 -25.47 -20.59
N LYS A 182 9.15 -24.82 -19.76
CA LYS A 182 8.74 -24.28 -18.46
C LYS A 182 8.49 -22.79 -18.53
N CYS A 183 7.39 -22.31 -17.94
CA CYS A 183 7.10 -20.87 -17.87
C CYS A 183 8.25 -20.10 -17.21
N LEU A 184 8.59 -18.95 -17.79
CA LEU A 184 9.61 -18.06 -17.24
C LEU A 184 9.09 -17.35 -15.98
N PRO A 185 9.93 -17.06 -14.98
CA PRO A 185 9.51 -16.30 -13.80
C PRO A 185 9.07 -14.87 -14.17
N LEU A 186 7.97 -14.40 -13.57
CA LEU A 186 7.53 -13.01 -13.67
C LEU A 186 8.38 -12.12 -12.76
N THR A 187 9.33 -11.40 -13.37
CA THR A 187 10.14 -10.39 -12.72
C THR A 187 9.58 -9.02 -13.00
N ILE A 188 9.20 -8.30 -11.94
CA ILE A 188 8.68 -6.94 -12.01
C ILE A 188 9.74 -6.00 -11.40
N ASP A 189 10.02 -4.89 -12.08
CA ASP A 189 11.00 -3.92 -11.59
C ASP A 189 10.56 -3.32 -10.23
N PRO A 190 11.46 -3.20 -9.23
CA PRO A 190 11.12 -2.63 -7.93
C PRO A 190 10.54 -1.21 -7.98
N GLU A 191 10.99 -0.37 -8.91
CA GLU A 191 10.44 0.97 -9.11
C GLU A 191 9.03 0.91 -9.71
N TYR A 192 8.79 -0.01 -10.64
CA TYR A 192 7.45 -0.27 -11.17
C TYR A 192 6.48 -0.72 -10.07
N VAL A 193 6.92 -1.61 -9.19
CA VAL A 193 6.12 -2.07 -8.04
C VAL A 193 5.86 -0.95 -7.03
N SER A 194 6.88 -0.14 -6.73
CA SER A 194 6.79 0.89 -5.67
C SER A 194 6.12 2.19 -6.11
N ARG A 195 6.18 2.54 -7.40
CA ARG A 195 5.66 3.80 -7.96
C ARG A 195 4.75 3.59 -9.16
N GLY A 196 5.12 2.71 -10.09
CA GLY A 196 4.37 2.46 -11.33
C GLY A 196 2.91 2.04 -11.10
N ILE A 197 2.67 0.98 -10.32
CA ILE A 197 1.32 0.49 -10.02
C ILE A 197 0.47 1.57 -9.32
N ARG A 198 1.09 2.34 -8.42
CA ARG A 198 0.42 3.47 -7.75
C ARG A 198 -0.02 4.52 -8.76
N ALA A 199 0.91 4.97 -9.61
CA ALA A 199 0.64 5.99 -10.62
C ALA A 199 -0.44 5.55 -11.62
N ILE A 200 -0.46 4.25 -11.99
CA ILE A 200 -1.53 3.67 -12.82
C ILE A 200 -2.88 3.81 -12.12
N SER A 201 -2.97 3.37 -10.86
CA SER A 201 -4.20 3.49 -10.08
C SER A 201 -4.65 4.93 -9.95
N GLU A 202 -3.75 5.86 -9.62
CA GLU A 202 -4.08 7.28 -9.44
C GLU A 202 -4.57 7.92 -10.74
N LYS A 203 -3.91 7.60 -11.86
CA LYS A 203 -4.31 8.06 -13.19
C LYS A 203 -5.69 7.54 -13.59
N LEU A 204 -5.98 6.27 -13.36
CA LEU A 204 -7.28 5.66 -13.69
C LEU A 204 -8.40 6.30 -12.87
N ILE A 205 -8.19 6.53 -11.58
CA ILE A 205 -9.17 7.24 -10.73
C ILE A 205 -9.37 8.68 -11.21
N GLU A 206 -8.30 9.40 -11.57
CA GLU A 206 -8.41 10.76 -12.12
C GLU A 206 -9.14 10.77 -13.47
N GLN A 207 -9.01 9.72 -14.29
CA GLN A 207 -9.78 9.58 -15.54
C GLN A 207 -11.26 9.32 -15.29
N GLU A 208 -11.60 8.55 -14.26
CA GLU A 208 -12.98 8.20 -13.92
C GLU A 208 -13.70 9.34 -13.19
N LEU A 209 -13.08 9.91 -12.16
CA LEU A 209 -13.69 10.90 -11.26
C LEU A 209 -13.29 12.35 -11.55
N GLY A 210 -12.37 12.56 -12.50
CA GLY A 210 -11.75 13.86 -12.75
C GLY A 210 -10.71 14.24 -11.68
N PRO A 211 -10.08 15.43 -11.84
CA PRO A 211 -9.13 15.95 -10.86
C PRO A 211 -9.80 16.14 -9.50
N ARG A 212 -9.00 16.00 -8.43
CA ARG A 212 -9.50 16.21 -7.08
C ARG A 212 -9.89 17.67 -6.89
N THR A 213 -11.09 17.90 -6.39
CA THR A 213 -11.61 19.22 -6.03
C THR A 213 -11.02 19.68 -4.70
N GLU A 214 -11.07 21.00 -4.45
CA GLU A 214 -10.65 21.56 -3.16
C GLU A 214 -11.44 20.99 -1.99
N ARG A 215 -12.76 20.79 -2.17
CA ARG A 215 -13.63 20.22 -1.13
C ARG A 215 -13.18 18.82 -0.74
N GLU A 216 -12.97 17.94 -1.73
CA GLU A 216 -12.50 16.56 -1.50
C GLU A 216 -11.07 16.51 -0.90
N TYR A 217 -10.24 17.50 -1.21
CA TYR A 217 -8.93 17.65 -0.58
C TYR A 217 -9.07 18.05 0.89
N LEU A 218 -9.91 19.04 1.20
CA LEU A 218 -10.15 19.48 2.58
C LEU A 218 -10.77 18.37 3.42
N GLU A 219 -11.75 17.65 2.90
CA GLU A 219 -12.38 16.51 3.60
C GLU A 219 -11.35 15.47 4.01
N ALA A 220 -10.51 14.99 3.07
CA ALA A 220 -9.49 14.00 3.42
C ALA A 220 -8.35 14.57 4.28
N ARG A 221 -8.00 15.85 4.11
CA ARG A 221 -7.04 16.52 5.00
C ARG A 221 -7.56 16.54 6.44
N GLY A 222 -8.87 16.73 6.61
CA GLY A 222 -9.56 16.74 7.91
C GLY A 222 -9.36 15.46 8.73
N HIS A 223 -9.25 14.29 8.09
CA HIS A 223 -8.90 13.03 8.78
C HIS A 223 -7.53 13.07 9.50
N GLY A 224 -6.69 14.06 9.21
CA GLY A 224 -5.42 14.29 9.89
C GLY A 224 -5.55 15.02 11.24
N ILE A 225 -6.69 15.67 11.54
CA ILE A 225 -6.84 16.53 12.72
C ILE A 225 -6.59 15.77 14.02
N GLU A 226 -7.21 14.59 14.17
CA GLU A 226 -7.11 13.76 15.38
C GLU A 226 -6.04 12.66 15.25
N GLY A 227 -5.25 12.67 14.18
CA GLY A 227 -4.26 11.62 13.93
C GLY A 227 -3.05 11.70 14.87
N THR A 228 -2.72 10.62 15.58
CA THR A 228 -1.51 10.47 16.42
C THR A 228 -0.23 10.22 15.59
N ARG A 229 -0.05 11.00 14.52
CA ARG A 229 1.03 10.89 13.54
C ARG A 229 1.35 12.23 12.91
N TRP A 230 2.48 12.33 12.21
CA TRP A 230 2.83 13.53 11.44
C TRP A 230 1.98 13.63 10.16
N THR A 231 1.26 14.75 10.01
CA THR A 231 0.29 14.98 8.93
C THR A 231 0.66 16.16 8.03
N GLU A 232 -0.12 16.37 6.97
CA GLU A 232 0.01 17.56 6.13
C GLU A 232 -0.40 18.85 6.85
N ILE A 233 -1.32 18.76 7.82
CA ILE A 233 -1.71 19.89 8.66
C ILE A 233 -0.52 20.36 9.48
N ASP A 234 0.21 19.42 10.10
CA ASP A 234 1.40 19.71 10.89
C ASP A 234 2.50 20.40 10.06
N ARG A 235 2.73 19.95 8.81
CA ARG A 235 3.67 20.63 7.87
C ARG A 235 3.22 22.05 7.52
N SER A 236 1.92 22.32 7.54
CA SER A 236 1.37 23.65 7.27
C SER A 236 1.56 24.58 8.47
N ILE A 237 1.29 24.07 9.67
CA ILE A 237 1.58 24.75 10.94
C ILE A 237 3.07 25.06 11.03
N GLU A 238 3.95 24.06 10.82
CA GLU A 238 5.41 24.20 10.90
C GLU A 238 5.94 25.34 10.02
N ARG A 239 5.40 25.50 8.81
CA ARG A 239 5.76 26.58 7.89
C ARG A 239 5.32 27.98 8.35
N LYS A 240 4.34 28.06 9.25
CA LYS A 240 3.77 29.30 9.79
C LYS A 240 4.27 29.61 11.21
N LEU A 241 5.02 28.70 11.83
CA LEU A 241 5.57 28.92 13.16
C LEU A 241 6.56 30.08 13.17
N ASN A 242 6.44 30.93 14.17
CA ASN A 242 7.39 31.99 14.47
C ASN A 242 7.86 31.87 15.92
N TYR A 243 9.14 31.58 16.15
CA TYR A 243 9.71 31.34 17.48
C TYR A 243 8.91 30.33 18.34
N GLY A 244 8.40 29.26 17.71
CA GLY A 244 7.60 28.23 18.38
C GLY A 244 6.12 28.59 18.57
N ILE A 245 5.70 29.78 18.14
CA ILE A 245 4.33 30.26 18.25
C ILE A 245 3.61 30.13 16.90
N ALA A 246 2.43 29.54 16.95
CA ALA A 246 1.46 29.48 15.87
C ALA A 246 0.38 30.55 16.12
N ASP A 247 0.46 31.68 15.41
CA ASP A 247 -0.46 32.81 15.54
C ASP A 247 -1.50 32.81 14.42
N TYR A 248 -2.76 32.60 14.81
CA TYR A 248 -3.94 32.67 13.95
C TYR A 248 -4.94 33.74 14.39
N SER A 249 -4.50 34.74 15.16
CA SER A 249 -5.33 35.88 15.60
C SER A 249 -5.99 36.63 14.43
N HIS A 250 -5.35 36.62 13.26
CA HIS A 250 -5.86 37.26 12.05
C HIS A 250 -6.90 36.44 11.28
N ALA A 251 -7.14 35.18 11.68
CA ALA A 251 -8.07 34.28 10.99
C ALA A 251 -9.48 34.85 10.75
N PRO A 252 -10.09 35.62 11.67
CA PRO A 252 -11.41 36.23 11.45
C PRO A 252 -11.49 37.19 10.26
N TRP A 253 -10.36 37.77 9.83
CA TRP A 253 -10.29 38.75 8.74
C TRP A 253 -10.04 38.11 7.37
N ILE A 254 -9.87 36.78 7.31
CA ILE A 254 -9.64 36.06 6.06
C ILE A 254 -10.96 35.88 5.30
N THR A 255 -11.06 36.48 4.12
CA THR A 255 -12.26 36.44 3.26
C THR A 255 -12.30 35.25 2.31
N SER A 256 -11.13 34.66 1.99
CA SER A 256 -11.08 33.48 1.13
C SER A 256 -11.56 32.24 1.88
N GLU A 257 -12.72 31.71 1.48
CA GLU A 257 -13.32 30.52 2.12
C GLU A 257 -12.37 29.32 2.14
N ARG A 258 -11.58 29.15 1.06
CA ARG A 258 -10.55 28.12 0.97
C ARG A 258 -9.48 28.29 2.05
N THR A 259 -8.93 29.49 2.19
CA THR A 259 -7.87 29.78 3.16
C THR A 259 -8.42 29.65 4.57
N LYS A 260 -9.65 30.12 4.80
CA LYS A 260 -10.37 30.00 6.06
C LYS A 260 -10.55 28.54 6.48
N ALA A 261 -11.04 27.68 5.59
CA ALA A 261 -11.21 26.24 5.88
C ALA A 261 -9.87 25.56 6.26
N ARG A 262 -8.78 25.89 5.57
CA ARG A 262 -7.45 25.33 5.89
C ARG A 262 -6.93 25.80 7.24
N ILE A 263 -7.13 27.08 7.57
CA ILE A 263 -6.77 27.67 8.86
C ILE A 263 -7.59 27.03 9.98
N ASN A 264 -8.90 26.87 9.80
CA ASN A 264 -9.75 26.21 10.78
C ASN A 264 -9.24 24.79 11.10
N GLN A 265 -8.90 23.99 10.09
CA GLN A 265 -8.31 22.67 10.31
C GLN A 265 -6.95 22.72 11.02
N GLU A 266 -6.15 23.77 10.80
CA GLU A 266 -4.89 23.96 11.53
C GLU A 266 -5.14 24.33 13.00
N MET A 267 -6.12 25.18 13.28
CA MET A 267 -6.55 25.52 14.64
C MET A 267 -7.16 24.32 15.38
N GLU A 268 -8.02 23.54 14.73
CA GLU A 268 -8.57 22.29 15.27
C GLU A 268 -7.46 21.28 15.57
N ARG A 269 -6.47 21.17 14.67
CA ARG A 269 -5.28 20.35 14.90
C ARG A 269 -4.47 20.85 16.09
N LEU A 270 -4.27 22.16 16.24
CA LEU A 270 -3.56 22.74 17.38
C LEU A 270 -4.28 22.50 18.70
N ALA A 271 -5.63 22.59 18.72
CA ALA A 271 -6.43 22.23 19.88
C ALA A 271 -6.29 20.74 20.24
N PHE A 272 -6.23 19.86 19.24
CA PHE A 272 -5.94 18.44 19.46
C PHE A 272 -4.53 18.21 20.03
N LEU A 273 -3.52 18.91 19.50
CA LEU A 273 -2.15 18.87 20.02
C LEU A 273 -2.06 19.42 21.46
N ASP A 274 -2.84 20.45 21.79
CA ASP A 274 -2.96 21.02 23.14
C ASP A 274 -3.52 19.98 24.12
N GLY A 275 -4.59 19.27 23.74
CA GLY A 275 -5.14 18.16 24.53
C GLY A 275 -4.15 17.00 24.76
N MET A 276 -3.15 16.83 23.90
CA MET A 276 -2.06 15.85 24.07
C MET A 276 -0.83 16.43 24.81
N GLY A 277 -0.87 17.71 25.19
CA GLY A 277 0.26 18.42 25.79
C GLY A 277 1.44 18.56 24.84
N LEU A 278 1.20 18.67 23.53
CA LEU A 278 2.19 18.97 22.48
C LEU A 278 2.14 20.44 22.04
N ALA A 279 1.05 21.14 22.32
CA ALA A 279 0.90 22.57 22.21
C ALA A 279 0.29 23.12 23.52
N GLN A 280 0.26 24.44 23.67
CA GLN A 280 -0.42 25.14 24.74
C GLN A 280 -1.15 26.35 24.17
N SER A 281 -2.46 26.42 24.34
CA SER A 281 -3.22 27.62 23.98
C SER A 281 -2.78 28.82 24.83
N ARG A 282 -2.51 29.94 24.15
CA ARG A 282 -2.18 31.25 24.77
C ARG A 282 -3.38 32.21 24.77
N GLY A 283 -4.53 31.79 24.22
CA GLY A 283 -5.68 32.66 23.95
C GLY A 283 -5.61 33.29 22.55
N ASP A 284 -6.68 33.95 22.12
CA ASP A 284 -6.77 34.73 20.87
C ASP A 284 -6.32 33.98 19.59
N ASN A 285 -6.61 32.68 19.51
CA ASN A 285 -6.16 31.79 18.43
C ASN A 285 -4.63 31.74 18.27
N CYS A 286 -3.90 31.82 19.38
CA CYS A 286 -2.47 31.62 19.45
C CYS A 286 -2.14 30.35 20.24
N TRP A 287 -1.17 29.57 19.74
CA TRP A 287 -0.65 28.39 20.41
C TRP A 287 0.87 28.43 20.47
N GLU A 288 1.43 28.06 21.61
CA GLU A 288 2.86 27.78 21.72
C GLU A 288 3.07 26.27 21.61
N LEU A 289 3.88 25.84 20.65
CA LEU A 289 4.18 24.43 20.46
C LEU A 289 5.41 24.05 21.27
N ARG A 290 5.39 22.85 21.84
CA ARG A 290 6.59 22.30 22.47
C ARG A 290 7.73 22.17 21.45
N PRO A 291 9.00 22.40 21.83
CA PRO A 291 10.13 22.25 20.90
C PRO A 291 10.25 20.86 20.26
N ASP A 292 9.79 19.80 20.96
CA ASP A 292 9.89 18.40 20.55
C ASP A 292 8.57 17.83 19.99
N TRP A 293 7.57 18.66 19.70
CA TRP A 293 6.24 18.23 19.25
C TRP A 293 6.28 17.30 18.02
N LYS A 294 7.13 17.64 17.05
CA LYS A 294 7.33 16.87 15.82
C LYS A 294 7.92 15.50 16.10
N ASP A 295 8.94 15.44 16.94
CA ASP A 295 9.59 14.18 17.30
C ASP A 295 8.64 13.28 18.10
N CYS A 296 7.82 13.86 18.99
CA CYS A 296 6.76 13.14 19.68
C CYS A 296 5.76 12.49 18.70
N LEU A 297 5.26 13.24 17.72
CA LEU A 297 4.32 12.72 16.72
C LEU A 297 4.96 11.64 15.83
N LEU A 298 6.23 11.79 15.46
CA LEU A 298 6.96 10.78 14.69
C LEU A 298 7.19 9.51 15.50
N GLU A 299 7.47 9.62 16.80
CA GLU A 299 7.62 8.46 17.68
C GLU A 299 6.29 7.75 17.93
N MET A 300 5.19 8.49 18.16
CA MET A 300 3.84 7.91 18.24
C MET A 300 3.50 7.11 16.98
N GLN A 301 3.73 7.70 15.80
CA GLN A 301 3.55 7.00 14.52
C GLN A 301 4.42 5.73 14.44
N ARG A 302 5.67 5.80 14.89
CA ARG A 302 6.58 4.65 14.89
C ARG A 302 6.08 3.53 15.81
N GLN A 303 5.54 3.86 16.97
CA GLN A 303 4.98 2.89 17.91
C GLN A 303 3.75 2.19 17.31
N ASP A 304 2.85 2.95 16.69
CA ASP A 304 1.70 2.41 15.97
C ASP A 304 2.13 1.47 14.83
N ASP A 305 3.15 1.85 14.07
CA ASP A 305 3.71 1.03 13.01
C ASP A 305 4.37 -0.25 13.54
N VAL A 306 5.01 -0.21 14.72
CA VAL A 306 5.54 -1.40 15.41
C VAL A 306 4.41 -2.34 15.82
N VAL A 307 3.33 -1.81 16.39
CA VAL A 307 2.14 -2.60 16.77
C VAL A 307 1.55 -3.28 15.53
N LYS A 308 1.32 -2.51 14.45
CA LYS A 308 0.84 -3.04 13.16
C LYS A 308 1.79 -4.09 12.57
N SER A 309 3.10 -3.86 12.63
CA SER A 309 4.12 -4.81 12.17
C SER A 309 4.10 -6.10 12.99
N ARG A 310 3.98 -6.01 14.32
CA ARG A 310 3.88 -7.20 15.21
C ARG A 310 2.60 -7.99 14.93
N ALA A 311 1.47 -7.31 14.74
CA ALA A 311 0.22 -7.94 14.32
C ALA A 311 0.39 -8.70 12.99
N ARG A 312 1.05 -8.07 12.00
CA ARG A 312 1.37 -8.72 10.72
C ARG A 312 2.27 -9.95 10.89
N VAL A 313 3.32 -9.87 11.70
CA VAL A 313 4.21 -11.02 11.96
C VAL A 313 3.46 -12.15 12.65
N ARG A 314 2.57 -11.85 13.60
CA ARG A 314 1.71 -12.84 14.25
C ARG A 314 0.73 -13.48 13.27
N ALA A 315 0.12 -12.70 12.37
CA ALA A 315 -0.73 -13.22 11.30
C ALA A 315 0.06 -14.18 10.38
N GLN A 316 1.25 -13.78 9.95
CA GLN A 316 2.15 -14.62 9.15
C GLN A 316 2.67 -15.86 9.90
N ALA A 317 2.82 -15.80 11.23
CA ALA A 317 3.19 -16.95 12.05
C ALA A 317 2.02 -17.94 12.14
N ARG A 318 0.79 -17.47 12.33
CA ARG A 318 -0.41 -18.30 12.30
C ARG A 318 -0.62 -18.95 10.93
N GLU A 319 -0.35 -18.23 9.83
CA GLU A 319 -0.31 -18.81 8.48
C GLU A 319 0.70 -19.98 8.38
N ARG A 320 1.84 -19.90 9.08
CA ARG A 320 2.86 -20.95 9.11
C ARG A 320 2.52 -22.11 10.03
N GLU A 321 1.93 -21.85 11.21
CA GLU A 321 1.52 -22.92 12.12
C GLU A 321 0.36 -23.75 11.53
N GLY A 322 -0.57 -23.10 10.81
CA GLY A 322 -1.59 -23.81 10.02
C GLY A 322 -0.99 -24.67 8.91
N MET A 323 0.19 -24.30 8.38
CA MET A 323 0.94 -25.09 7.40
C MET A 323 1.59 -26.34 8.03
N GLU A 324 2.11 -26.23 9.25
CA GLU A 324 2.78 -27.34 9.94
C GLU A 324 1.78 -28.42 10.40
N ARG A 325 0.56 -28.03 10.76
CA ARG A 325 -0.50 -28.96 11.18
C ARG A 325 -1.15 -29.77 10.04
N GLU A 326 -0.98 -29.35 8.79
CA GLU A 326 -1.53 -30.06 7.62
C GLU A 326 -0.48 -30.89 6.86
N LEU A 327 0.80 -30.69 7.19
CA LEU A 327 1.90 -31.51 6.69
C LEU A 327 2.25 -32.67 7.64
N SER A 328 1.67 -32.67 8.85
CA SER A 328 1.65 -33.80 9.79
C SER A 328 0.31 -34.50 9.71
#